data_AF-A0A7J9WDE5-F1
#
_entry.id   AF-A0A7J9WDE5-F1
#
_cell.length_a   1.000
_cell.length_b   1.000
_cell.length_c   1.000
_cell.angle_alpha   90.00
_cell.angle_beta   90.00
_cell.angle_gamma   90.00
#
_symmetry.space_group_name_H-M   'P 1'
#
loop_
_entity.id
_entity.type
_entity.pdbx_description
1 polymer ?
#
loop_
_entity_poly.entity_id
_entity_poly.type
_entity_poly.pdbx_seq_one_letter_code
_entity_poly.pdbx_strand_id
1 'polypeptide(L)'
;RADIARRHKHLRQRQQRAVEAVWGQVPIAPARLVAEVWRAVRDRPWLLTLRNTRSWPEGVWRFPGAGSYLGHSGGGGVGYGPGAMVGGALAAHDRGQLGVAIIGDGDLLMAPGALWTAVHYEIPLLAVVNNNRSFYNDEEHQEAVARHRGRPPDNAWIGMRVDGPPVDLGALARSFGAWAGEPVIHPDALPGALTAALEAVDAGRVALLDVRTAAT
;
A
#
# COMPACT_ATOMS: atom_id res chain seq x y z
N ARG A 1 -3.54 5.65 36.32
CA ARG A 1 -2.56 6.20 35.35
C ARG A 1 -1.38 5.25 35.09
N ALA A 2 -0.69 4.74 36.11
CA ALA A 2 0.43 3.80 35.94
C ALA A 2 0.05 2.48 35.21
N ASP A 3 -1.13 1.91 35.50
CA ASP A 3 -1.58 0.68 34.82
C ASP A 3 -1.82 0.89 33.31
N ILE A 4 -2.49 1.99 32.93
CA ILE A 4 -2.71 2.36 31.52
C ILE A 4 -1.37 2.55 30.79
N ALA A 5 -0.41 3.26 31.40
CA ALA A 5 0.92 3.44 30.82
C ALA A 5 1.65 2.10 30.62
N ARG A 6 1.53 1.17 31.57
CA ARG A 6 2.09 -0.18 31.48
C ARG A 6 1.47 -0.98 30.33
N ARG A 7 0.13 -0.99 30.23
CA ARG A 7 -0.60 -1.65 29.13
C ARG A 7 -0.22 -1.05 27.78
N HIS A 8 -0.13 0.28 27.69
CA HIS A 8 0.31 0.96 26.47
C HIS A 8 1.71 0.52 26.05
N LYS A 9 2.67 0.54 26.98
CA LYS A 9 4.05 0.10 26.70
C LYS A 9 4.09 -1.35 26.23
N HIS A 10 3.35 -2.24 26.90
CA HIS A 10 3.28 -3.65 26.53
C HIS A 10 2.68 -3.86 25.13
N LEU A 11 1.59 -3.14 24.81
CA LEU A 11 0.97 -3.18 23.48
C LEU A 11 1.95 -2.72 22.39
N ARG A 12 2.67 -1.62 22.61
CA ARG A 12 3.69 -1.12 21.67
C ARG A 12 4.82 -2.12 21.46
N GLN A 13 5.30 -2.75 22.53
CA GLN A 13 6.33 -3.78 22.44
C GLN A 13 5.84 -5.03 21.69
N ARG A 14 4.56 -5.41 21.84
CA ARG A 14 3.98 -6.53 21.09
C ARG A 14 3.86 -6.20 19.61
N GLN A 15 3.36 -5.01 19.27
CA GLN A 15 3.25 -4.50 17.91
C GLN A 15 4.62 -4.46 17.21
N GLN A 16 5.63 -3.91 17.89
CA GLN A 16 6.99 -3.83 17.36
C GLN A 16 7.59 -5.23 17.12
N ARG A 17 7.43 -6.16 18.07
CA ARG A 17 7.90 -7.55 17.90
C ARG A 17 7.23 -8.28 16.74
N ALA A 18 5.95 -8.02 16.49
CA ALA A 18 5.25 -8.62 15.35
C ALA A 18 5.83 -8.17 14.00
N VAL A 19 6.23 -6.90 13.90
CA VAL A 19 6.91 -6.36 12.71
C VAL A 19 8.31 -6.93 12.57
N GLU A 20 9.06 -7.01 13.67
CA GLU A 20 10.42 -7.58 13.69
C GLU A 20 10.45 -9.06 13.29
N ALA A 21 9.46 -9.84 13.70
CA ALA A 21 9.36 -11.27 13.40
C ALA A 21 9.29 -11.58 11.90
N VAL A 22 8.76 -10.64 11.09
CA VAL A 22 8.60 -10.80 9.63
C VAL A 22 9.50 -9.84 8.84
N TRP A 23 10.45 -9.17 9.50
CA TRP A 23 11.23 -8.06 8.93
C TRP A 23 12.06 -8.46 7.70
N GLY A 24 12.59 -9.69 7.70
CA GLY A 24 13.41 -10.25 6.63
C GLY A 24 12.65 -11.17 5.66
N GLN A 25 11.31 -11.22 5.72
CA GLN A 25 10.52 -12.09 4.86
C GLN A 25 10.67 -11.70 3.38
N VAL A 26 10.73 -12.71 2.51
CA VAL A 26 10.76 -12.57 1.05
C VAL A 26 9.64 -13.46 0.45
N PRO A 27 8.73 -12.91 -0.38
CA PRO A 27 8.54 -11.49 -0.70
C PRO A 27 8.21 -10.65 0.53
N ILE A 28 8.26 -9.32 0.39
CA ILE A 28 8.23 -8.38 1.52
C ILE A 28 6.93 -8.54 2.35
N ALA A 29 7.06 -8.64 3.67
CA ALA A 29 5.89 -8.64 4.54
C ALA A 29 5.16 -7.28 4.48
N PRO A 30 3.81 -7.21 4.43
CA PRO A 30 3.09 -5.93 4.47
C PRO A 30 3.46 -5.06 5.68
N ALA A 31 3.80 -5.67 6.82
CA ALA A 31 4.30 -4.97 8.00
C ALA A 31 5.64 -4.25 7.74
N ARG A 32 6.57 -4.87 7.00
CA ARG A 32 7.83 -4.25 6.58
C ARG A 32 7.58 -3.12 5.59
N LEU A 33 6.69 -3.34 4.62
CA LEU A 33 6.30 -2.32 3.64
C LEU A 33 5.82 -1.04 4.34
N VAL A 34 4.82 -1.16 5.21
CA VAL A 34 4.25 0.00 5.92
C VAL A 34 5.31 0.68 6.82
N ALA A 35 6.19 -0.10 7.45
CA ALA A 35 7.25 0.44 8.30
C ALA A 35 8.28 1.25 7.53
N GLU A 36 8.70 0.80 6.35
CA GLU A 36 9.66 1.54 5.54
C GLU A 36 9.03 2.76 4.88
N VAL A 37 7.80 2.67 4.39
CA VAL A 37 7.08 3.85 3.88
C VAL A 37 6.95 4.90 4.99
N TRP A 38 6.55 4.49 6.20
CA TRP A 38 6.48 5.38 7.36
C TRP A 38 7.83 6.05 7.64
N ARG A 39 8.92 5.27 7.74
CA ARG A 39 10.27 5.79 7.98
C ARG A 39 10.71 6.80 6.93
N ALA A 40 10.36 6.56 5.67
CA ALA A 40 10.75 7.42 4.56
C ALA A 40 10.02 8.78 4.56
N VAL A 41 8.77 8.84 5.07
CA VAL A 41 7.94 10.05 4.96
C VAL A 41 7.70 10.80 6.28
N ARG A 42 7.96 10.18 7.44
CA ARG A 42 7.57 10.71 8.76
C ARG A 42 8.14 12.09 9.13
N ASP A 43 9.27 12.46 8.53
CA ASP A 43 10.03 13.67 8.87
C ASP A 43 9.67 14.87 7.96
N ARG A 44 8.58 14.77 7.18
CA ARG A 44 8.01 15.84 6.35
C ARG A 44 6.48 15.91 6.50
N PRO A 45 5.82 17.01 6.10
CA PRO A 45 4.36 17.04 6.06
C PRO A 45 3.81 16.02 5.06
N TRP A 46 2.89 15.15 5.50
CA TRP A 46 2.30 14.11 4.67
C TRP A 46 0.79 13.99 4.91
N LEU A 47 0.10 13.47 3.89
CA LEU A 47 -1.27 12.96 3.99
C LEU A 47 -1.27 11.50 3.51
N LEU A 48 -1.75 10.59 4.34
CA LEU A 48 -2.03 9.23 3.89
C LEU A 48 -3.36 9.27 3.13
N THR A 49 -3.28 9.19 1.80
CA THR A 49 -4.42 9.33 0.90
C THR A 49 -5.18 8.01 0.77
N LEU A 50 -4.46 6.89 0.81
CA LEU A 50 -5.01 5.55 0.72
C LEU A 50 -4.19 4.57 1.56
N ARG A 51 -4.90 3.61 2.15
CA ARG A 51 -4.35 2.52 2.94
C ARG A 51 -4.98 1.19 2.52
N ASN A 52 -4.28 0.41 1.71
CA ASN A 52 -4.69 -0.92 1.29
C ASN A 52 -3.83 -2.00 1.97
N THR A 53 -4.29 -2.41 3.14
CA THR A 53 -3.82 -3.61 3.85
C THR A 53 -5.04 -4.21 4.55
N ARG A 54 -5.32 -5.50 4.37
CA ARG A 54 -6.41 -6.20 5.07
C ARG A 54 -6.35 -5.95 6.59
N SER A 55 -5.15 -6.07 7.15
CA SER A 55 -4.83 -5.67 8.52
C SER A 55 -3.74 -4.61 8.49
N TRP A 56 -4.03 -3.41 9.01
CA TRP A 56 -2.98 -2.38 9.16
C TRP A 56 -2.07 -2.74 10.33
N PRO A 57 -0.74 -2.76 10.16
CA PRO A 57 0.18 -3.07 11.24
C PRO A 57 0.15 -1.95 12.28
N GLU A 58 -0.65 -2.15 13.33
CA GLU A 58 -0.83 -1.17 14.38
C GLU A 58 0.49 -0.84 15.07
N GLY A 59 0.68 0.43 15.43
CA GLY A 59 1.88 0.87 16.15
C GLY A 59 3.12 1.10 15.29
N VAL A 60 3.03 0.83 13.99
CA VAL A 60 4.02 1.25 13.01
C VAL A 60 3.82 2.71 12.64
N TRP A 61 2.71 3.03 11.97
CA TRP A 61 2.39 4.38 11.53
C TRP A 61 1.84 5.22 12.68
N ARG A 62 2.47 6.38 12.94
CA ARG A 62 2.04 7.30 14.01
C ARG A 62 1.28 8.47 13.41
N PHE A 63 -0.04 8.45 13.55
CA PHE A 63 -0.89 9.56 13.15
C PHE A 63 -0.85 10.68 14.21
N PRO A 64 -0.58 11.94 13.83
CA PRO A 64 -0.53 13.06 14.77
C PRO A 64 -1.92 13.51 15.23
N GLY A 65 -2.98 13.12 14.52
CA GLY A 65 -4.36 13.47 14.83
C GLY A 65 -5.31 13.18 13.66
N ALA A 66 -6.52 13.74 13.75
CA ALA A 66 -7.48 13.72 12.65
C ALA A 66 -6.95 14.51 11.44
N GLY A 67 -7.39 14.14 10.23
CA GLY A 67 -7.02 14.83 8.99
C GLY A 67 -5.72 14.35 8.33
N SER A 68 -4.97 13.43 8.96
CA SER A 68 -3.76 12.82 8.34
C SER A 68 -4.06 11.54 7.55
N TYR A 69 -5.30 11.05 7.58
CA TYR A 69 -5.78 9.94 6.75
C TYR A 69 -7.22 10.24 6.32
N LEU A 70 -7.50 10.12 5.02
CA LEU A 70 -8.80 10.47 4.43
C LEU A 70 -9.90 9.44 4.68
N GLY A 71 -9.53 8.24 5.16
CA GLY A 71 -10.46 7.15 5.36
C GLY A 71 -10.41 6.11 4.24
N HIS A 72 -11.31 5.13 4.33
CA HIS A 72 -11.44 4.05 3.36
C HIS A 72 -12.78 4.20 2.61
N SER A 73 -13.00 3.39 1.57
CA SER A 73 -14.18 3.46 0.68
C SER A 73 -15.56 3.35 1.38
N GLY A 74 -15.61 3.01 2.68
CA GLY A 74 -16.82 2.92 3.50
C GLY A 74 -17.68 1.70 3.17
N GLY A 75 -17.98 1.47 1.89
CA GLY A 75 -18.71 0.32 1.36
C GLY A 75 -17.84 -0.84 0.89
N GLY A 76 -16.51 -0.74 0.98
CA GLY A 76 -15.59 -1.83 0.61
C GLY A 76 -15.41 -2.04 -0.89
N GLY A 77 -15.77 -1.05 -1.73
CA GLY A 77 -15.67 -1.17 -3.19
C GLY A 77 -14.22 -1.19 -3.68
N VAL A 78 -13.85 -2.26 -4.40
CA VAL A 78 -12.59 -2.36 -5.15
C VAL A 78 -12.63 -1.41 -6.35
N GLY A 79 -11.55 -0.69 -6.61
CA GLY A 79 -11.46 0.38 -7.60
C GLY A 79 -11.69 1.78 -7.04
N TYR A 80 -11.98 1.90 -5.73
CA TYR A 80 -11.95 3.18 -5.03
C TYR A 80 -10.53 3.78 -4.97
N GLY A 81 -9.52 2.92 -4.81
CA GLY A 81 -8.15 3.31 -4.52
C GLY A 81 -7.56 4.34 -5.49
N PRO A 82 -7.61 4.12 -6.82
CA PRO A 82 -6.99 5.02 -7.78
C PRO A 82 -7.56 6.44 -7.76
N GLY A 83 -8.88 6.60 -7.68
CA GLY A 83 -9.49 7.92 -7.58
C GLY A 83 -9.19 8.61 -6.24
N ALA A 84 -9.27 7.84 -5.15
CA ALA A 84 -9.04 8.34 -3.80
C ALA A 84 -7.60 8.82 -3.57
N MET A 85 -6.61 8.07 -4.06
CA MET A 85 -5.21 8.46 -3.92
C MET A 85 -4.89 9.75 -4.68
N VAL A 86 -5.46 9.92 -5.88
CA VAL A 86 -5.21 11.10 -6.71
C VAL A 86 -5.92 12.33 -6.15
N GLY A 87 -7.21 12.23 -5.81
CA GLY A 87 -7.94 13.33 -5.18
C GLY A 87 -7.34 13.72 -3.82
N GLY A 88 -6.88 12.73 -3.05
CA GLY A 88 -6.18 12.96 -1.80
C GLY A 88 -4.82 13.64 -1.99
N ALA A 89 -4.07 13.26 -3.04
CA ALA A 89 -2.79 13.89 -3.37
C ALA A 89 -2.98 15.33 -3.83
N LEU A 90 -4.02 15.63 -4.60
CA LEU A 90 -4.37 17.01 -4.95
C LEU A 90 -4.59 17.85 -3.67
N ALA A 91 -5.42 17.35 -2.76
CA ALA A 91 -5.66 18.03 -1.49
C ALA A 91 -4.41 18.13 -0.60
N ALA A 92 -3.50 17.16 -0.67
CA ALA A 92 -2.21 17.20 0.02
C ALA A 92 -1.32 18.29 -0.58
N HIS A 93 -1.22 18.34 -1.90
CA HIS A 93 -0.43 19.30 -2.65
C HIS A 93 -0.84 20.74 -2.35
N ASP A 94 -2.15 21.03 -2.36
CA ASP A 94 -2.71 22.34 -2.01
C ASP A 94 -2.33 22.81 -0.59
N ARG A 95 -2.03 21.86 0.31
CA ARG A 95 -1.61 22.12 1.69
C ARG A 95 -0.09 22.07 1.88
N GLY A 96 0.69 21.93 0.81
CA GLY A 96 2.14 21.75 0.88
C GLY A 96 2.55 20.45 1.56
N GLN A 97 1.73 19.39 1.45
CA GLN A 97 1.99 18.07 2.00
C GLN A 97 2.27 17.05 0.89
N LEU A 98 3.06 16.04 1.22
CA LEU A 98 3.24 14.86 0.37
C LEU A 98 1.99 13.96 0.44
N GLY A 99 1.36 13.71 -0.71
CA GLY A 99 0.37 12.64 -0.85
C GLY A 99 1.06 11.28 -0.86
N VAL A 100 0.70 10.39 0.07
CA VAL A 100 1.20 9.02 0.16
C VAL A 100 0.04 8.04 0.04
N ALA A 101 0.15 7.07 -0.86
CA ALA A 101 -0.81 5.98 -1.01
C ALA A 101 -0.12 4.63 -0.85
N ILE A 102 -0.76 3.73 -0.11
CA ILE A 102 -0.47 2.30 -0.17
C ILE A 102 -1.69 1.66 -0.82
N ILE A 103 -1.53 1.14 -2.04
CA ILE A 103 -2.62 0.60 -2.88
C ILE A 103 -2.38 -0.90 -3.15
N GLY A 104 -3.44 -1.71 -3.24
CA GLY A 104 -3.31 -3.10 -3.66
C GLY A 104 -3.19 -3.19 -5.19
N ASP A 105 -2.49 -4.20 -5.70
CA ASP A 105 -2.35 -4.42 -7.15
C ASP A 105 -3.71 -4.60 -7.84
N GLY A 106 -4.59 -5.43 -7.27
CA GLY A 106 -5.94 -5.61 -7.81
C GLY A 106 -6.80 -4.33 -7.79
N ASP A 107 -6.69 -3.52 -6.73
CA ASP A 107 -7.41 -2.24 -6.60
C ASP A 107 -6.93 -1.21 -7.63
N LEU A 108 -5.61 -1.15 -7.86
CA LEU A 108 -5.02 -0.31 -8.88
C LEU A 108 -5.52 -0.66 -10.29
N LEU A 109 -5.58 -1.95 -10.60
CA LEU A 109 -5.96 -2.45 -11.93
C LEU A 109 -7.43 -2.19 -12.29
N MET A 110 -8.30 -1.87 -11.33
CA MET A 110 -9.68 -1.51 -11.63
C MET A 110 -9.82 -0.14 -12.31
N ALA A 111 -8.93 0.81 -12.02
CA ALA A 111 -8.98 2.16 -12.58
C ALA A 111 -7.58 2.81 -12.74
N PRO A 112 -6.64 2.17 -13.45
CA PRO A 112 -5.26 2.64 -13.52
C PRO A 112 -5.11 3.97 -14.26
N GLY A 113 -6.10 4.36 -15.09
CA GLY A 113 -6.15 5.65 -15.77
C GLY A 113 -6.14 6.86 -14.84
N ALA A 114 -6.44 6.70 -13.54
CA ALA A 114 -6.26 7.77 -12.56
C ALA A 114 -4.79 8.24 -12.47
N LEU A 115 -3.82 7.37 -12.74
CA LEU A 115 -2.40 7.76 -12.81
C LEU A 115 -2.16 8.79 -13.90
N TRP A 116 -2.78 8.62 -15.08
CA TRP A 116 -2.72 9.61 -16.15
C TRP A 116 -3.28 10.96 -15.69
N THR A 117 -4.41 10.96 -14.99
CA THR A 117 -4.99 12.19 -14.44
C THR A 117 -4.01 12.91 -13.52
N ALA A 118 -3.38 12.19 -12.60
CA ALA A 118 -2.39 12.79 -11.69
C ALA A 118 -1.18 13.34 -12.45
N VAL A 119 -0.69 12.64 -13.46
CA VAL A 119 0.43 13.10 -14.30
C VAL A 119 0.03 14.32 -15.12
N HIS A 120 -1.13 14.29 -15.78
CA HIS A 120 -1.63 15.36 -16.63
C HIS A 120 -1.82 16.69 -15.88
N TYR A 121 -2.31 16.61 -14.63
CA TYR A 121 -2.49 17.77 -13.76
C TYR A 121 -1.27 18.06 -12.87
N GLU A 122 -0.13 17.40 -13.11
CA GLU A 122 1.13 17.62 -12.37
C GLU A 122 0.97 17.49 -10.84
N ILE A 123 0.14 16.53 -10.39
CA ILE A 123 -0.16 16.29 -8.97
C ILE A 123 0.90 15.33 -8.40
N PRO A 124 1.86 15.79 -7.58
CA PRO A 124 2.92 14.92 -7.07
C PRO A 124 2.34 13.91 -6.07
N LEU A 125 2.63 12.63 -6.27
CA LEU A 125 2.06 11.52 -5.50
C LEU A 125 3.08 10.39 -5.37
N LEU A 126 3.27 9.91 -4.14
CA LEU A 126 3.94 8.63 -3.87
C LEU A 126 2.89 7.51 -3.77
N ALA A 127 2.78 6.68 -4.80
CA ALA A 127 1.93 5.49 -4.82
C ALA A 127 2.78 4.22 -4.63
N VAL A 128 2.62 3.55 -3.50
CA VAL A 128 3.33 2.30 -3.19
C VAL A 128 2.35 1.13 -3.33
N VAL A 129 2.63 0.23 -4.26
CA VAL A 129 1.76 -0.94 -4.50
C VAL A 129 2.14 -2.08 -3.56
N ASN A 130 1.19 -2.51 -2.75
CA ASN A 130 1.22 -3.76 -2.00
C ASN A 130 0.79 -4.90 -2.94
N ASN A 131 1.76 -5.43 -3.69
CA ASN A 131 1.49 -6.32 -4.82
C ASN A 131 1.71 -7.79 -4.46
N ASN A 132 0.62 -8.49 -4.13
CA ASN A 132 0.65 -9.93 -3.83
C ASN A 132 0.18 -10.81 -5.02
N ARG A 133 -0.18 -10.22 -6.17
CA ARG A 133 -0.76 -10.91 -7.36
C ARG A 133 -2.07 -11.61 -7.07
N SER A 134 -2.88 -11.11 -6.15
CA SER A 134 -4.18 -11.71 -5.87
C SER A 134 -5.15 -10.70 -5.28
N PHE A 135 -6.42 -10.88 -5.58
CA PHE A 135 -7.49 -10.42 -4.69
C PHE A 135 -7.50 -11.31 -3.42
N TYR A 136 -6.41 -11.30 -2.64
CA TYR A 136 -6.13 -12.33 -1.64
C TYR A 136 -7.15 -12.38 -0.50
N ASN A 137 -7.74 -11.23 -0.15
CA ASN A 137 -8.86 -11.19 0.79
C ASN A 137 -10.01 -12.11 0.34
N ASP A 138 -10.27 -12.13 -0.96
CA ASP A 138 -11.33 -12.92 -1.56
C ASP A 138 -10.89 -14.36 -1.75
N GLU A 139 -9.63 -14.65 -2.08
CA GLU A 139 -9.08 -16.01 -2.11
C GLU A 139 -9.28 -16.72 -0.76
N GLU A 140 -8.96 -16.05 0.36
CA GLU A 140 -9.19 -16.59 1.70
C GLU A 140 -10.68 -16.78 2.01
N HIS A 141 -11.53 -15.83 1.58
CA HIS A 141 -12.97 -15.94 1.78
C HIS A 141 -13.57 -17.10 0.97
N GLN A 142 -13.15 -17.28 -0.28
CA GLN A 142 -13.56 -18.39 -1.14
C GLN A 142 -13.12 -19.73 -0.54
N GLU A 143 -11.93 -19.80 0.04
CA GLU A 143 -11.46 -21.00 0.73
C GLU A 143 -12.35 -21.35 1.94
N ALA A 144 -12.72 -20.36 2.75
CA ALA A 144 -13.62 -20.54 3.88
C ALA A 144 -15.03 -20.99 3.44
N VAL A 145 -15.57 -20.36 2.38
CA VAL A 145 -16.87 -20.72 1.79
C VAL A 145 -16.83 -22.13 1.19
N ALA A 146 -15.74 -22.50 0.51
CA ALA A 146 -15.57 -23.83 -0.07
C ALA A 146 -15.61 -24.90 1.01
N ARG A 147 -14.84 -24.73 2.10
CA ARG A 147 -14.86 -25.62 3.26
C ARG A 147 -16.26 -25.74 3.86
N HIS A 148 -16.94 -24.61 4.07
CA HIS A 148 -18.29 -24.59 4.65
C HIS A 148 -19.31 -25.32 3.77
N ARG A 149 -19.18 -25.24 2.44
CA ARG A 149 -20.09 -25.84 1.47
C ARG A 149 -19.67 -27.23 0.98
N GLY A 150 -18.61 -27.83 1.55
CA GLY A 150 -18.09 -29.13 1.10
C GLY A 150 -17.58 -29.13 -0.34
N ARG A 151 -17.04 -27.99 -0.81
CA ARG A 151 -16.43 -27.85 -2.14
C ARG A 151 -14.90 -27.90 -2.05
N PRO A 152 -14.19 -28.23 -3.15
CA PRO A 152 -12.73 -28.23 -3.15
C PRO A 152 -12.15 -26.83 -2.86
N PRO A 153 -11.34 -26.65 -1.79
CA PRO A 153 -10.70 -25.37 -1.48
C PRO A 153 -9.61 -25.00 -2.49
N ASP A 154 -9.04 -25.98 -3.19
CA ASP A 154 -7.98 -25.77 -4.19
C ASP A 154 -8.42 -24.90 -5.38
N ASN A 155 -9.72 -24.65 -5.54
CA ASN A 155 -10.28 -23.79 -6.57
C ASN A 155 -10.47 -22.33 -6.13
N ALA A 156 -10.14 -21.98 -4.87
CA ALA A 156 -10.40 -20.65 -4.31
C ALA A 156 -9.68 -19.50 -5.04
N TRP A 157 -8.59 -19.80 -5.74
CA TRP A 157 -7.80 -18.83 -6.51
C TRP A 157 -8.42 -18.46 -7.86
N ILE A 158 -9.37 -19.25 -8.37
CA ILE A 158 -9.92 -19.07 -9.73
C ILE A 158 -10.61 -17.71 -9.81
N GLY A 159 -10.13 -16.86 -10.72
CA GLY A 159 -10.61 -15.49 -10.89
C GLY A 159 -10.04 -14.48 -9.88
N MET A 160 -9.24 -14.92 -8.92
CA MET A 160 -8.65 -14.07 -7.87
C MET A 160 -7.18 -13.73 -8.12
N ARG A 161 -6.38 -14.71 -8.60
CA ARG A 161 -4.95 -14.50 -8.87
C ARG A 161 -4.71 -13.74 -10.17
N VAL A 162 -3.67 -12.89 -10.14
CA VAL A 162 -3.24 -12.00 -11.22
C VAL A 162 -1.78 -12.32 -11.58
N ASP A 163 -1.46 -13.60 -11.79
CA ASP A 163 -0.10 -14.11 -11.99
C ASP A 163 0.11 -14.93 -13.28
N GLY A 164 -0.90 -15.07 -14.13
CA GLY A 164 -0.85 -15.89 -15.36
C GLY A 164 -1.42 -15.20 -16.61
N PRO A 165 -0.75 -14.18 -17.20
CA PRO A 165 0.56 -13.63 -16.81
C PRO A 165 0.46 -12.53 -15.74
N PRO A 166 1.57 -12.23 -15.02
CA PRO A 166 1.59 -11.09 -14.12
C PRO A 166 1.58 -9.77 -14.90
N VAL A 167 0.86 -8.78 -14.39
CA VAL A 167 0.86 -7.43 -14.99
C VAL A 167 2.14 -6.68 -14.59
N ASP A 168 2.82 -6.09 -15.58
CA ASP A 168 3.91 -5.15 -15.33
C ASP A 168 3.33 -3.78 -14.94
N LEU A 169 3.17 -3.57 -13.63
CA LEU A 169 2.63 -2.33 -13.08
C LEU A 169 3.57 -1.14 -13.30
N GLY A 170 4.87 -1.38 -13.38
CA GLY A 170 5.86 -0.35 -13.68
C GLY A 170 5.72 0.15 -15.12
N ALA A 171 5.62 -0.77 -16.08
CA ALA A 171 5.36 -0.41 -17.48
C ALA A 171 4.00 0.27 -17.65
N LEU A 172 2.97 -0.22 -16.97
CA LEU A 172 1.65 0.42 -16.95
C LEU A 172 1.75 1.88 -16.45
N ALA A 173 2.42 2.12 -15.33
CA ALA A 173 2.60 3.47 -14.78
C ALA A 173 3.41 4.37 -15.74
N ARG A 174 4.52 3.86 -16.30
CA ARG A 174 5.31 4.58 -17.31
C ARG A 174 4.52 4.91 -18.56
N SER A 175 3.59 4.04 -18.98
CA SER A 175 2.70 4.30 -20.13
C SER A 175 1.80 5.53 -19.93
N PHE A 176 1.51 5.90 -18.67
CA PHE A 176 0.77 7.11 -18.30
C PHE A 176 1.66 8.31 -17.97
N GLY A 177 2.99 8.18 -18.11
CA GLY A 177 3.97 9.23 -17.85
C GLY A 177 4.49 9.31 -16.40
N ALA A 178 4.00 8.44 -15.51
CA ALA A 178 4.50 8.37 -14.14
C ALA A 178 5.95 7.85 -14.10
N TRP A 179 6.68 8.21 -13.05
CA TRP A 179 7.91 7.51 -12.70
C TRP A 179 7.55 6.14 -12.15
N ALA A 180 8.29 5.11 -12.56
CA ALA A 180 8.25 3.80 -11.90
C ALA A 180 9.60 3.11 -12.06
N GLY A 181 10.14 2.63 -10.94
CA GLY A 181 11.31 1.76 -10.89
C GLY A 181 10.97 0.30 -11.18
N GLU A 182 11.97 -0.56 -11.04
CA GLU A 182 11.78 -2.02 -11.08
C GLU A 182 11.00 -2.52 -9.85
N PRO A 183 10.23 -3.62 -9.97
CA PRO A 183 9.55 -4.22 -8.83
C PRO A 183 10.51 -4.61 -7.70
N VAL A 184 10.19 -4.21 -6.47
CA VAL A 184 11.00 -4.52 -5.28
C VAL A 184 10.55 -5.84 -4.68
N ILE A 185 11.44 -6.83 -4.65
CA ILE A 185 11.16 -8.17 -4.10
C ILE A 185 11.86 -8.40 -2.76
N HIS A 186 13.10 -7.94 -2.66
CA HIS A 186 13.91 -8.15 -1.47
C HIS A 186 13.74 -6.97 -0.50
N PRO A 187 13.49 -7.24 0.80
CA PRO A 187 13.19 -6.20 1.79
C PRO A 187 14.33 -5.18 1.96
N ASP A 188 15.58 -5.58 1.72
CA ASP A 188 16.73 -4.69 1.85
C ASP A 188 16.88 -3.71 0.68
N ALA A 189 16.22 -3.97 -0.44
CA ALA A 189 16.18 -3.04 -1.58
C ALA A 189 15.11 -1.94 -1.40
N LEU A 190 14.13 -2.14 -0.51
CA LEU A 190 13.00 -1.25 -0.33
C LEU A 190 13.39 0.18 0.09
N PRO A 191 14.32 0.41 1.04
CA PRO A 191 14.73 1.77 1.40
C PRO A 191 15.29 2.56 0.22
N GLY A 192 16.18 1.96 -0.57
CA GLY A 192 16.78 2.62 -1.74
C GLY A 192 15.73 2.93 -2.83
N ALA A 193 14.79 2.01 -3.05
CA ALA A 193 13.71 2.23 -4.01
C ALA A 193 12.73 3.32 -3.57
N LEU A 194 12.44 3.43 -2.25
CA LEU A 194 11.67 4.53 -1.69
C LEU A 194 12.37 5.87 -1.83
N THR A 195 13.69 5.92 -1.62
CA THR A 195 14.49 7.14 -1.86
C THR A 195 14.35 7.60 -3.31
N ALA A 196 14.57 6.71 -4.28
CA ALA A 196 14.44 7.06 -5.70
C ALA A 196 13.01 7.50 -6.08
N ALA A 197 11.99 6.86 -5.50
CA ALA A 197 10.59 7.26 -5.71
C ALA A 197 10.31 8.65 -5.13
N LEU A 198 10.83 8.95 -3.92
CA LEU A 198 10.70 10.25 -3.29
C LEU A 198 11.42 11.36 -4.05
N GLU A 199 12.61 11.09 -4.59
CA GLU A 199 13.32 12.03 -5.46
C GLU A 199 12.51 12.39 -6.70
N ALA A 200 11.82 11.42 -7.30
CA ALA A 200 10.91 11.68 -8.42
C ALA A 200 9.72 12.55 -8.00
N VAL A 201 9.14 12.32 -6.81
CA VAL A 201 8.04 13.14 -6.29
C VAL A 201 8.49 14.55 -5.93
N ASP A 202 9.68 14.69 -5.34
CA ASP A 202 10.29 15.98 -5.01
C ASP A 202 10.60 16.79 -6.30
N ALA A 203 10.79 16.11 -7.44
CA ALA A 203 10.87 16.71 -8.78
C ALA A 203 9.49 16.96 -9.43
N GLY A 204 8.39 16.87 -8.68
CA GLY A 204 7.02 17.16 -9.13
C GLY A 204 6.32 16.01 -9.86
N ARG A 205 6.87 14.79 -9.85
CA ARG A 205 6.29 13.65 -10.59
C ARG A 205 5.33 12.84 -9.73
N VAL A 206 4.46 12.10 -10.42
CA VAL A 206 3.80 10.92 -9.86
C VAL A 206 4.80 9.77 -9.86
N ALA A 207 5.01 9.13 -8.71
CA ALA A 207 5.88 7.95 -8.57
C ALA A 207 5.06 6.74 -8.15
N LEU A 208 5.14 5.67 -8.95
CA LEU A 208 4.60 4.35 -8.60
C LEU A 208 5.74 3.40 -8.26
N LEU A 209 5.73 2.86 -7.04
CA LEU A 209 6.68 1.87 -6.58
C LEU A 209 5.96 0.52 -6.42
N ASP A 210 6.24 -0.42 -7.31
CA ASP A 210 5.72 -1.79 -7.20
C ASP A 210 6.51 -2.59 -6.17
N VAL A 211 5.85 -3.03 -5.09
CA VAL A 211 6.47 -3.84 -4.04
C VAL A 211 5.82 -5.21 -3.99
N ARG A 212 6.59 -6.26 -4.33
CA ARG A 212 6.17 -7.65 -4.21
C ARG A 212 6.02 -8.01 -2.74
N THR A 213 4.79 -8.27 -2.34
CA THR A 213 4.48 -8.65 -0.96
C THR A 213 4.04 -10.10 -0.84
N ALA A 214 4.24 -10.65 0.34
CA ALA A 214 3.70 -11.96 0.67
C ALA A 214 2.17 -11.89 0.74
N ALA A 215 1.51 -12.93 0.24
CA ALA A 215 0.07 -13.10 0.40
C ALA A 215 -0.21 -13.47 1.87
N THR A 216 -0.78 -12.52 2.63
CA THR A 216 -1.06 -12.64 4.07
C THR A 216 -2.34 -11.92 4.43
#